data_AF-A4L7N4-F1
#
_entry.id   AF-A4L7N4-F1
#
_cell.length_a   1.000
_cell.length_b   1.000
_cell.length_c   1.000
_cell.angle_alpha   90.00
_cell.angle_beta   90.00
_cell.angle_gamma   90.00
#
_symmetry.space_group_name_H-M   'P 1'
#
loop_
_entity.id
_entity.type
_entity.pdbx_description
1 polymer ?
#
loop_
_entity_poly.entity_id
_entity_poly.type
_entity_poly.pdbx_seq_one_letter_code
_entity_poly.pdbx_strand_id
1 'polypeptide(L)'
;LDGAERTLDYHHLPRVTFTTPAIAAAGLTDAQAVAQGFACDCRILPLEYVPRALVNRDTHGLIKLVAERGTGKLLGVHVIADGG
;
A
#
# COMPACT_ATOMS: atom_id res chain seq x y z
N LEU A 1 -10.34 19.43 -33.55
CA LEU A 1 -9.39 18.40 -33.05
C LEU A 1 -9.23 18.73 -31.58
N ASP A 2 -10.21 18.32 -30.79
CA ASP A 2 -10.36 18.81 -29.42
C ASP A 2 -9.39 18.04 -28.53
N GLY A 3 -8.42 18.79 -27.98
CA GLY A 3 -7.39 18.27 -27.10
C GLY A 3 -8.02 17.72 -25.83
N ALA A 4 -8.11 16.40 -25.74
CA ALA A 4 -8.41 15.73 -24.49
C ALA A 4 -7.23 15.97 -23.53
N GLU A 5 -7.34 16.98 -22.66
CA GLU A 5 -6.50 17.10 -21.47
C GLU A 5 -6.73 15.86 -20.59
N ARG A 6 -5.91 14.83 -20.79
CA ARG A 6 -5.83 13.70 -19.89
C ARG A 6 -4.99 14.10 -18.70
N THR A 7 -5.64 14.52 -17.62
CA THR A 7 -4.97 14.65 -16.32
C THR A 7 -4.55 13.25 -15.86
N LEU A 8 -3.25 13.00 -15.80
CA LEU A 8 -2.71 11.73 -15.33
C LEU A 8 -2.80 11.70 -13.79
N ASP A 9 -3.60 10.77 -13.26
CA ASP A 9 -3.66 10.50 -11.83
C ASP A 9 -2.50 9.59 -11.41
N TYR A 10 -1.53 10.19 -10.71
CA TYR A 10 -0.35 9.49 -10.22
C TYR A 10 -0.54 8.87 -8.83
N HIS A 11 -1.69 9.06 -8.18
CA HIS A 11 -1.94 8.54 -6.83
C HIS A 11 -1.87 7.01 -6.81
N HIS A 12 -2.07 6.34 -7.94
CA HIS A 12 -2.11 4.89 -8.03
C HIS A 12 -0.84 4.26 -8.61
N LEU A 13 0.22 5.03 -8.90
CA LEU A 13 1.45 4.47 -9.42
C LEU A 13 2.18 3.63 -8.35
N PRO A 14 2.52 2.37 -8.65
CA PRO A 14 3.31 1.56 -7.75
C PRO A 14 4.79 1.99 -7.75
N ARG A 15 5.42 1.92 -6.58
CA ARG A 15 6.85 2.09 -6.39
C ARG A 15 7.41 0.83 -5.72
N VAL A 16 8.45 0.26 -6.31
CA VAL A 16 9.07 -0.99 -5.84
C VAL A 16 10.57 -0.81 -5.68
N THR A 17 11.12 -1.38 -4.61
CA THR A 17 12.56 -1.51 -4.39
C THR A 17 12.88 -2.99 -4.22
N PHE A 18 13.72 -3.51 -5.12
CA PHE A 18 14.08 -4.93 -5.19
C PHE A 18 15.23 -5.27 -4.24
N THR A 19 14.98 -5.10 -2.94
CA THR A 19 15.83 -5.59 -1.85
C THR A 19 15.34 -6.97 -1.37
N THR A 20 16.07 -7.57 -0.42
CA THR A 20 15.60 -8.76 0.30
C THR A 20 15.41 -8.37 1.78
N PRO A 21 14.16 -8.33 2.29
CA PRO A 21 12.89 -8.50 1.57
C PRO A 21 12.57 -7.33 0.62
N ALA A 22 11.68 -7.57 -0.34
CA ALA A 22 11.26 -6.54 -1.30
C ALA A 22 10.33 -5.53 -0.62
N ILE A 23 10.37 -4.29 -1.10
CA ILE A 23 9.52 -3.21 -0.62
C ILE A 23 8.65 -2.73 -1.77
N ALA A 24 7.33 -2.70 -1.58
CA ALA A 24 6.38 -2.18 -2.56
C ALA A 24 5.39 -1.21 -1.90
N ALA A 25 5.02 -0.16 -2.61
CA ALA A 25 4.04 0.81 -2.13
C ALA A 25 3.20 1.34 -3.29
N ALA A 26 1.93 1.64 -3.02
CA ALA A 26 1.05 2.39 -3.92
C ALA A 26 0.12 3.29 -3.08
N GLY A 27 -0.19 4.48 -3.56
CA GLY A 27 -1.03 5.42 -2.82
C GLY A 27 -0.35 6.14 -1.65
N LEU A 28 -1.16 6.61 -0.71
CA LEU A 28 -0.73 7.46 0.39
C LEU A 28 -0.09 6.67 1.53
N THR A 29 0.87 7.28 2.21
CA THR A 29 1.30 6.89 3.56
C THR A 29 0.32 7.44 4.61
N ASP A 30 0.37 6.94 5.84
CA ASP A 30 -0.41 7.47 6.96
C ASP A 30 -0.20 8.98 7.13
N ALA A 31 1.05 9.42 7.08
CA ALA A 31 1.41 10.83 7.24
C ALA A 31 0.83 11.69 6.11
N GLN A 32 0.85 11.19 4.87
CA GLN A 32 0.24 11.87 3.73
C GLN A 32 -1.28 11.91 3.83
N ALA A 33 -1.93 10.81 4.25
CA ALA A 33 -3.37 10.76 4.44
C ALA A 33 -3.82 11.78 5.50
N VAL A 34 -3.13 11.82 6.65
CA VAL A 34 -3.41 12.79 7.72
C VAL A 34 -3.15 14.23 7.24
N ALA A 35 -2.05 14.47 6.52
CA ALA A 35 -1.74 15.80 5.99
C ALA A 35 -2.78 16.29 4.97
N GLN A 36 -3.45 15.38 4.26
CA GLN A 36 -4.54 15.68 3.33
C GLN A 36 -5.92 15.78 4.01
N GLY A 37 -5.98 15.66 5.34
CA GLY A 37 -7.21 15.80 6.12
C GLY A 37 -8.05 14.51 6.23
N PHE A 38 -7.55 13.37 5.75
CA PHE A 38 -8.25 12.10 5.91
C PHE A 38 -8.13 11.58 7.35
N ALA A 39 -9.25 11.21 7.95
CA ALA A 39 -9.24 10.39 9.15
C ALA A 39 -8.82 8.96 8.75
N CYS A 40 -7.61 8.52 9.10
CA CYS A 40 -7.12 7.20 8.68
C CYS A 40 -7.50 6.08 9.66
N ASP A 41 -8.04 4.97 9.14
CA ASP A 41 -7.99 3.64 9.73
C ASP A 41 -6.78 2.86 9.21
N CYS A 42 -5.60 3.33 9.60
CA CYS A 42 -4.32 2.74 9.24
C CYS A 42 -4.11 1.45 10.04
N ARG A 43 -3.80 0.34 9.37
CA ARG A 43 -3.67 -0.99 9.98
C ARG A 43 -2.47 -1.73 9.44
N ILE A 44 -1.86 -2.56 10.29
CA ILE A 44 -0.77 -3.46 9.92
C ILE A 44 -1.32 -4.88 9.99
N LEU A 45 -1.07 -5.65 8.94
CA LEU A 45 -1.31 -7.08 8.84
C LEU A 45 0.06 -7.77 8.81
N PRO A 46 0.47 -8.44 9.91
CA PRO A 46 1.66 -9.28 9.91
C PRO A 46 1.53 -10.41 8.88
N LEU A 47 2.63 -10.80 8.24
CA LEU A 47 2.60 -11.85 7.21
C LEU A 47 2.28 -13.25 7.76
N GLU A 48 2.33 -13.46 9.08
CA GLU A 48 1.84 -14.70 9.71
C GLU A 48 0.35 -14.97 9.43
N TYR A 49 -0.42 -13.94 9.08
CA TYR A 49 -1.83 -14.06 8.68
C TYR A 49 -2.02 -14.15 7.15
N VAL A 50 -0.93 -14.17 6.37
CA VAL A 50 -0.99 -14.24 4.90
C VAL A 50 -0.72 -15.68 4.47
N PRO A 51 -1.71 -16.40 3.89
CA PRO A 51 -1.56 -17.82 3.56
C PRO A 51 -0.36 -18.15 2.68
N ARG A 52 -0.03 -17.27 1.72
CA ARG A 52 1.14 -17.45 0.86
C ARG A 52 2.46 -17.42 1.64
N ALA A 53 2.60 -16.47 2.57
CA ALA A 53 3.78 -16.36 3.44
C ALA A 53 3.94 -17.60 4.32
N LEU A 54 2.83 -18.14 4.84
CA LEU A 54 2.81 -19.41 5.59
C LEU A 54 3.26 -20.60 4.73
N VAL A 55 2.71 -20.74 3.52
CA VAL A 55 3.05 -21.82 2.59
C VAL A 55 4.53 -21.76 2.21
N ASN A 56 5.07 -20.55 1.98
CA ASN A 56 6.47 -20.33 1.65
C ASN A 56 7.41 -20.43 2.85
N ARG A 57 6.88 -20.59 4.08
CA ARG A 57 7.62 -20.54 5.35
C ARG A 57 8.43 -19.26 5.52
N ASP A 58 7.96 -18.17 4.90
CA ASP A 58 8.54 -16.86 5.04
C ASP A 58 7.48 -15.85 5.43
N THR A 59 7.44 -15.58 6.74
CA THR A 59 6.50 -14.66 7.38
C THR A 59 7.19 -13.38 7.83
N HIS A 60 8.43 -13.12 7.38
CA HIS A 60 9.14 -11.89 7.72
C HIS A 60 8.60 -10.72 6.91
N GLY A 61 8.17 -9.70 7.63
CA GLY A 61 7.67 -8.45 7.04
C GLY A 61 6.22 -8.20 7.41
N LEU A 62 5.57 -7.32 6.63
CA LEU A 62 4.24 -6.83 6.92
C LEU A 62 3.55 -6.26 5.68
N ILE A 63 2.23 -6.18 5.77
CA ILE A 63 1.39 -5.38 4.89
C ILE A 63 0.78 -4.27 5.73
N LYS A 64 0.85 -3.03 5.25
CA LYS A 64 0.22 -1.86 5.86
C LYS A 64 -0.84 -1.29 4.93
N LEU A 65 -2.04 -1.11 5.45
CA LEU A 65 -3.18 -0.53 4.74
C LEU A 65 -3.47 0.86 5.31
N VAL A 66 -3.71 1.81 4.41
CA VAL A 66 -4.13 3.18 4.71
C VAL A 66 -5.52 3.35 4.13
N ALA A 67 -6.55 3.36 4.99
CA ALA A 67 -7.93 3.49 4.56
C ALA A 67 -8.60 4.71 5.23
N GLU A 68 -9.50 5.37 4.52
CA GLU A 68 -10.35 6.42 5.07
C GLU A 68 -11.37 5.82 6.05
N ARG A 69 -11.40 6.36 7.26
CA ARG A 69 -12.34 5.98 8.32
C ARG A 69 -13.76 6.35 7.92
N GLY A 70 -14.70 5.44 8.14
CA GLY A 70 -16.12 5.63 7.85
C GLY A 70 -16.52 5.16 6.46
N THR A 71 -15.77 5.51 5.41
CA THR A 71 -16.04 5.04 4.04
C THR A 71 -15.37 3.70 3.73
N GLY A 72 -14.25 3.41 4.40
CA GLY A 72 -13.41 2.24 4.10
C GLY A 72 -12.62 2.37 2.79
N LYS A 73 -12.61 3.55 2.15
CA LYS A 73 -11.88 3.76 0.90
C LYS A 73 -10.38 3.54 1.12
N LEU A 74 -9.78 2.64 0.36
CA LEU A 74 -8.35 2.39 0.41
C LEU A 74 -7.59 3.55 -0.26
N LEU A 75 -6.76 4.23 0.52
CA LEU A 75 -5.95 5.37 0.10
C LEU A 75 -4.51 4.96 -0.24
N GLY A 76 -4.02 3.86 0.34
CA GLY A 76 -2.69 3.33 0.05
C GLY A 76 -2.40 1.97 0.69
N VAL A 77 -1.37 1.32 0.16
CA VAL A 77 -0.84 0.03 0.60
C VAL A 77 0.67 0.07 0.58
N HIS A 78 1.30 -0.46 1.62
CA HIS A 78 2.75 -0.61 1.73
C HIS A 78 3.06 -2.04 2.16
N VAL A 79 4.00 -2.69 1.48
CA VAL A 79 4.34 -4.09 1.69
C VAL A 79 5.85 -4.19 1.86
N ILE A 80 6.25 -4.95 2.87
CA ILE A 80 7.60 -5.46 3.04
C ILE A 80 7.44 -6.98 3.12
N ALA A 81 7.88 -7.70 2.10
CA ALA A 81 7.76 -9.15 2.02
C ALA A 81 8.78 -9.71 1.04
N ASP A 82 9.18 -10.96 1.19
CA ASP A 82 9.94 -11.63 0.13
C ASP A 82 9.03 -11.92 -1.08
N GLY A 83 9.60 -11.79 -2.28
CA GLY A 83 8.90 -11.99 -3.55
C GLY A 83 8.84 -13.46 -4.00
N GLY A 84 9.42 -14.37 -3.22
CA GLY A 84 9.56 -15.81 -3.47
C GLY A 84 8.27 -16.56 -3.81
#